data_AF-A0A8S9ZMC4-F1
#
_entry.id   AF-A0A8S9ZMC4-F1
#
_cell.length_a   1.000
_cell.length_b   1.000
_cell.length_c   1.000
_cell.angle_alpha   90.00
_cell.angle_beta   90.00
_cell.angle_gamma   90.00
#
_symmetry.space_group_name_H-M   'P 1'
#
loop_
_entity.id
_entity.type
_entity.pdbx_description
1 polymer ?
#
loop_
_entity_poly.entity_id
_entity_poly.type
_entity_poly.pdbx_seq_one_letter_code
_entity_poly.pdbx_strand_id
1 'polypeptide(L)'
;MDILIDFISKFIQNKNEDDHFDRLNYQITPLLFVLLAIVNISKLYMGAAINCFTKAEFKNGWVQYTNDYCLWVPFILILQACSFYIPHLLWRSFNWVTGYQIKAVISASASNEQQTFSDNNFNKNNCKIFI
;
A
#
# COMPACT_ATOMS: atom_id res chain seq x y z
N MET A 1 0.56 13.00 16.81
CA MET A 1 0.04 13.12 15.43
C MET A 1 1.14 12.89 14.41
N ASP A 2 2.39 13.30 14.69
CA ASP A 2 3.52 13.23 13.76
C ASP A 2 3.93 11.82 13.36
N ILE A 3 3.93 10.87 14.32
CA ILE A 3 4.21 9.44 14.05
C ILE A 3 3.22 8.87 13.02
N LEU A 4 1.95 9.28 13.10
CA LEU A 4 0.91 8.81 12.20
C LEU A 4 1.11 9.37 10.78
N ILE A 5 1.45 10.65 10.69
CA ILE A 5 1.71 11.33 9.41
C ILE A 5 2.95 10.74 8.74
N ASP A 6 4.00 10.44 9.51
CA ASP A 6 5.23 9.87 8.97
C ASP A 6 5.04 8.41 8.50
N PHE A 7 4.20 7.66 9.22
CA PHE A 7 3.79 6.33 8.76
C PHE A 7 2.98 6.41 7.45
N ILE A 8 1.99 7.31 7.38
CA ILE A 8 1.13 7.51 6.19
C ILE A 8 1.95 7.99 4.98
N SER A 9 2.85 8.96 5.18
CA SER A 9 3.68 9.50 4.10
C SER A 9 4.57 8.42 3.48
N LYS A 10 5.13 7.55 4.32
CA LYS A 10 5.96 6.42 3.91
C LYS A 10 5.16 5.32 3.22
N PHE A 11 3.88 5.16 3.58
CA PHE A 11 2.99 4.18 2.98
C PHE A 11 2.43 4.62 1.62
N ILE A 12 2.21 5.93 1.43
CA ILE A 12 1.72 6.53 0.18
C ILE A 12 2.82 6.73 -0.86
N GLN A 13 4.10 6.61 -0.48
CA GLN A 13 5.21 6.77 -1.43
C GLN A 13 5.05 5.86 -2.64
N ASN A 14 4.80 6.50 -3.78
CA ASN A 14 4.61 5.82 -5.05
C ASN A 14 5.98 5.40 -5.59
N LYS A 15 6.26 4.10 -5.55
CA LYS A 15 7.41 3.53 -6.27
C LYS A 15 6.91 3.17 -7.66
N ASN A 16 7.43 3.86 -8.68
CA ASN A 16 7.01 3.77 -10.08
C ASN A 16 7.27 2.41 -10.76
N GLU A 17 7.51 1.36 -10.00
CA GLU A 17 7.85 0.01 -10.48
C GLU A 17 6.69 -0.97 -10.31
N ASP A 18 5.62 -0.58 -9.58
CA ASP A 18 4.45 -1.42 -9.30
C ASP A 18 3.25 -1.01 -10.18
N ASP A 19 2.51 -1.99 -10.70
CA ASP A 19 1.29 -1.75 -11.48
C ASP A 19 0.20 -1.05 -10.65
N HIS A 20 -0.68 -0.30 -11.33
CA HIS A 20 -1.69 0.54 -10.67
C HIS A 20 -2.63 -0.27 -9.76
N PHE A 21 -2.99 -1.49 -10.18
CA PHE A 21 -3.86 -2.40 -9.43
C PHE A 21 -3.20 -2.94 -8.15
N ASP A 22 -1.92 -3.27 -8.22
CA ASP A 22 -1.17 -3.71 -7.05
C ASP A 22 -1.08 -2.57 -6.03
N ARG A 23 -0.81 -1.36 -6.52
CA ARG A 23 -0.74 -0.16 -5.70
C ARG A 23 -2.03 0.16 -4.98
N LEU A 24 -3.18 0.02 -5.65
CA LEU A 24 -4.50 0.14 -5.03
C LEU A 24 -4.64 -0.86 -3.87
N ASN A 25 -4.23 -2.10 -4.07
CA ASN A 25 -4.52 -3.14 -3.09
C ASN A 25 -3.57 -3.13 -1.88
N TYR A 26 -2.27 -2.85 -2.07
CA TYR A 26 -1.33 -2.78 -0.95
C TYR A 26 -1.30 -1.42 -0.26
N GLN A 27 -1.70 -0.32 -0.92
CA GLN A 27 -1.69 1.03 -0.33
C GLN A 27 -3.07 1.46 0.20
N ILE A 28 -4.12 1.37 -0.63
CA ILE A 28 -5.43 1.96 -0.31
C ILE A 28 -6.25 1.05 0.61
N THR A 29 -6.28 -0.26 0.35
CA THR A 29 -7.04 -1.23 1.17
C THR A 29 -6.65 -1.22 2.66
N PRO A 30 -5.37 -1.38 3.04
CA PRO A 30 -5.00 -1.35 4.46
C PRO A 30 -5.18 0.03 5.11
N LEU A 31 -5.01 1.13 4.36
CA LEU A 31 -5.25 2.48 4.89
C LEU A 31 -6.73 2.66 5.24
N LEU A 32 -7.63 2.20 4.38
CA LEU A 32 -9.07 2.22 4.66
C LEU A 32 -9.43 1.39 5.91
N PHE A 33 -8.85 0.19 6.05
CA PHE A 33 -9.06 -0.63 7.25
C PHE A 33 -8.52 0.03 8.53
N VAL A 34 -7.36 0.68 8.47
CA VAL A 34 -6.79 1.42 9.61
C VAL A 34 -7.66 2.62 9.98
N LEU A 35 -8.17 3.38 9.00
CA LEU A 35 -9.09 4.50 9.28
C LEU A 35 -10.38 4.01 9.94
N LEU A 36 -10.98 2.93 9.44
CA LEU A 36 -12.17 2.34 10.04
C LEU A 36 -11.90 1.81 11.46
N ALA A 37 -10.73 1.20 11.70
CA ALA A 37 -10.33 0.78 13.03
C ALA A 37 -10.21 1.97 13.99
N ILE A 38 -9.58 3.08 13.57
CA ILE A 38 -9.45 4.31 14.37
C ILE A 38 -10.82 4.89 14.72
N VAL A 39 -11.77 4.94 13.78
CA VAL A 39 -13.13 5.43 14.03
C VAL A 39 -13.85 4.56 15.07
N ASN A 40 -13.70 3.23 15.00
CA ASN A 40 -14.29 2.33 15.99
C ASN A 40 -13.61 2.46 17.37
N ILE A 41 -12.29 2.60 17.40
CA ILE A 41 -11.50 2.80 18.63
C ILE A 41 -11.81 4.16 19.28
N SER A 42 -12.11 5.20 18.50
CA SER A 42 -12.42 6.53 19.02
C SER A 42 -13.61 6.53 19.98
N LYS A 43 -14.57 5.62 19.80
CA LYS A 43 -15.70 5.46 20.72
C LYS A 43 -15.29 4.94 22.10
N LEU A 44 -14.16 4.24 22.22
CA LEU A 44 -13.61 3.76 23.48
C LEU A 44 -13.12 4.92 24.38
N TYR A 45 -12.59 5.98 23.77
CA TYR A 45 -12.06 7.14 24.51
C TYR A 45 -13.15 8.06 25.10
N MET A 46 -14.40 7.92 24.66
CA MET A 46 -15.53 8.67 25.22
C MET A 46 -16.04 8.09 26.56
N GLY A 47 -15.38 7.07 27.11
CA GLY A 47 -15.69 6.51 28.44
C GLY A 47 -16.96 5.66 28.49
N ALA A 48 -17.62 5.44 27.35
CA ALA A 48 -18.76 4.53 27.23
C ALA A 48 -18.29 3.20 26.63
N ALA A 49 -18.78 2.08 27.19
CA ALA A 49 -18.61 0.78 26.56
C ALA A 49 -19.18 0.80 25.14
N ILE A 50 -18.48 0.18 24.17
CA ILE A 50 -18.97 0.06 22.80
C ILE A 50 -20.28 -0.73 22.83
N ASN A 51 -21.40 -0.02 22.68
CA ASN A 51 -22.71 -0.62 22.47
C ASN A 51 -22.92 -0.83 20.98
N CYS A 52 -22.93 -2.08 20.56
CA CYS A 52 -23.21 -2.42 19.17
C CYS A 52 -24.71 -2.46 18.89
N PHE A 53 -25.09 -2.31 17.62
CA PHE A 53 -26.50 -2.24 17.21
C PHE A 53 -27.16 -3.61 17.42
N THR A 54 -27.63 -3.85 18.65
CA THR A 54 -28.28 -5.08 19.08
C THR A 54 -29.75 -5.03 18.70
N LYS A 55 -30.33 -6.20 18.41
CA LYS A 55 -31.77 -6.31 18.17
C LYS A 55 -32.51 -6.04 19.50
N ALA A 56 -33.61 -5.31 19.43
CA ALA A 56 -34.39 -4.92 20.61
C ALA A 56 -35.01 -6.09 21.37
N GLU A 57 -35.05 -7.29 20.78
CA GLU A 57 -35.64 -8.49 21.38
C GLU A 57 -34.65 -9.31 22.25
N PHE A 58 -33.36 -8.93 22.29
CA PHE A 58 -32.37 -9.70 23.05
C PHE A 58 -32.52 -9.54 24.56
N LYS A 59 -32.45 -10.66 25.30
CA LYS A 59 -32.35 -10.63 26.76
C LYS A 59 -31.00 -10.03 27.19
N ASN A 60 -30.97 -9.38 28.36
CA ASN A 60 -29.80 -8.67 28.90
C ASN A 60 -28.49 -9.48 28.87
N GLY A 61 -28.53 -10.81 29.07
CA GLY A 61 -27.34 -11.66 28.98
C GLY A 61 -26.71 -11.73 27.57
N TRP A 62 -27.53 -11.76 26.51
CA TRP A 62 -27.06 -11.76 25.12
C TRP A 62 -26.50 -10.40 24.70
N VAL A 63 -26.97 -9.31 25.32
CA VAL A 63 -26.49 -7.96 25.07
C VAL A 63 -25.02 -7.82 25.52
N GLN A 64 -24.69 -8.32 26.72
CA GLN A 64 -23.30 -8.33 27.22
C GLN A 64 -22.39 -9.15 26.31
N TYR A 65 -22.80 -10.37 25.94
CA TYR A 65 -22.03 -11.21 25.01
C TYR A 65 -21.74 -10.52 23.67
N THR A 66 -22.74 -9.84 23.11
CA THR A 66 -22.59 -9.15 21.82
C THR A 66 -21.65 -7.95 21.93
N ASN A 67 -21.72 -7.20 23.04
CA ASN A 67 -20.82 -6.09 23.31
C ASN A 67 -19.37 -6.56 23.45
N ASP A 68 -19.13 -7.68 24.15
CA ASP A 68 -17.79 -8.26 24.29
C ASP A 68 -17.20 -8.67 22.94
N TYR A 69 -17.99 -9.27 22.05
CA TYR A 69 -17.54 -9.64 20.71
C TYR A 69 -17.15 -8.42 19.87
N CYS A 70 -17.88 -7.32 20.01
CA CYS A 70 -17.65 -6.10 19.25
C CYS A 70 -16.31 -5.42 19.58
N LEU A 71 -15.81 -5.60 20.80
CA LEU A 71 -14.48 -5.13 21.21
C LEU A 71 -13.34 -5.78 20.42
N TRP A 72 -13.56 -6.95 19.82
CA TRP A 72 -12.54 -7.66 19.03
C TRP A 72 -12.44 -7.19 17.57
N VAL A 73 -13.49 -6.52 17.07
CA VAL A 73 -13.59 -6.09 15.66
C VAL A 73 -12.40 -5.21 15.23
N PRO A 74 -11.94 -4.21 16.01
CA PRO A 74 -10.78 -3.42 15.64
C PRO A 74 -9.49 -4.24 15.46
N PHE A 75 -9.29 -5.30 16.25
CA PHE A 75 -8.11 -6.17 16.12
C PHE A 75 -8.16 -7.01 14.84
N ILE A 76 -9.35 -7.48 14.46
CA ILE A 76 -9.55 -8.22 13.21
C ILE A 76 -9.29 -7.31 12.00
N LEU A 77 -9.73 -6.06 12.04
CA LEU A 77 -9.47 -5.08 10.97
C LEU A 77 -7.97 -4.79 10.79
N ILE A 78 -7.22 -4.69 11.88
CA ILE A 78 -5.76 -4.51 11.84
C ILE A 78 -5.08 -5.75 11.27
N LEU A 79 -5.50 -6.95 11.69
CA LEU A 79 -4.97 -8.21 11.17
C LEU A 79 -5.20 -8.32 9.66
N GLN A 80 -6.40 -7.98 9.20
CA GLN A 80 -6.75 -7.98 7.79
C GLN A 80 -5.92 -6.97 6.98
N ALA A 81 -5.68 -5.77 7.53
CA ALA A 81 -4.78 -4.80 6.91
C ALA A 81 -3.35 -5.35 6.75
N CYS A 82 -2.83 -6.06 7.77
CA CYS A 82 -1.53 -6.72 7.69
C CYS A 82 -1.51 -7.81 6.60
N SER A 83 -2.55 -8.65 6.49
CA SER A 83 -2.63 -9.71 5.48
C SER A 83 -2.60 -9.19 4.05
N PHE A 84 -3.21 -8.03 3.76
CA PHE A 84 -3.13 -7.41 2.42
C PHE A 84 -1.76 -6.79 2.12
N TYR A 85 -0.98 -6.42 3.15
CA TYR A 85 0.37 -5.89 3.00
C TYR A 85 1.47 -6.97 2.95
N ILE A 86 1.23 -8.13 3.55
CA ILE A 86 2.15 -9.29 3.57
C ILE A 86 2.65 -9.73 2.18
N PRO A 87 1.82 -9.92 1.14
CA PRO A 87 2.32 -10.36 -0.16
C PRO A 87 3.30 -9.36 -0.78
N HIS A 88 3.09 -8.06 -0.60
CA HIS A 88 4.02 -7.02 -1.05
C HIS A 88 5.31 -6.99 -0.22
N LEU A 89 5.22 -7.19 1.11
CA LEU A 89 6.40 -7.35 1.95
C LEU A 89 7.24 -8.55 1.53
N LEU A 90 6.61 -9.68 1.24
CA LEU A 90 7.28 -10.89 0.76
C LEU A 90 7.91 -10.67 -0.61
N TRP A 91 7.22 -10.01 -1.55
CA TRP A 91 7.79 -9.63 -2.84
C TRP A 91 9.04 -8.77 -2.68
N ARG A 92 9.01 -7.80 -1.76
CA ARG A 92 10.15 -6.92 -1.48
C ARG A 92 11.31 -7.66 -0.78
N SER A 93 10.99 -8.53 0.17
CA SER A 93 11.98 -9.36 0.86
C SER A 93 12.66 -10.34 -0.10
N PHE A 94 11.91 -10.93 -1.03
CA PHE A 94 12.49 -11.83 -2.02
C PHE A 94 13.22 -11.11 -3.15
N ASN A 95 12.81 -9.90 -3.55
CA ASN A 95 13.58 -9.09 -4.52
C ASN A 95 14.89 -8.55 -3.96
N TRP A 96 15.07 -8.48 -2.63
CA TRP A 96 16.39 -8.20 -2.06
C TRP A 96 17.41 -9.31 -2.41
N VAL A 97 16.95 -10.55 -2.56
CA VAL A 97 17.80 -11.71 -2.89
C VAL A 97 18.20 -11.70 -4.37
N THR A 98 17.42 -11.07 -5.25
CA THR A 98 17.65 -11.09 -6.71
C THR A 98 18.71 -10.08 -7.16
N GLY A 99 19.05 -9.06 -6.34
CA GLY A 99 20.19 -8.16 -6.60
C GLY A 99 20.05 -7.23 -7.82
N TYR A 100 18.91 -7.24 -8.52
CA TYR A 100 18.66 -6.39 -9.70
C TYR A 100 18.16 -5.01 -9.29
N GLN A 101 18.98 -3.98 -9.48
CA GLN A 101 18.55 -2.59 -9.33
C GLN A 101 17.82 -2.13 -10.59
N ILE A 102 16.49 -2.14 -10.56
CA ILE A 102 15.64 -1.65 -11.66
C ILE A 102 15.99 -0.20 -12.04
N LYS A 103 16.35 0.63 -11.05
CA LYS A 103 16.87 2.00 -11.24
C LYS A 103 18.06 2.07 -12.20
N ALA A 104 19.02 1.15 -12.05
CA ALA A 104 20.24 1.12 -12.85
C ALA A 104 19.96 0.66 -14.29
N VAL A 105 19.06 -0.32 -14.45
CA VAL A 105 18.63 -0.80 -15.77
C VAL A 105 17.90 0.30 -16.54
N ILE A 106 16.97 1.02 -15.90
CA ILE A 106 16.23 2.12 -16.53
C ILE A 106 17.17 3.25 -16.96
N SER A 107 18.17 3.60 -16.13
CA SER A 107 19.16 4.62 -16.51
C SER A 107 20.04 4.17 -17.68
N ALA A 108 20.37 2.88 -17.74
CA ALA A 108 21.19 2.33 -18.81
C ALA A 108 20.41 2.20 -20.13
N SER A 109 19.12 1.85 -20.10
CA SER A 109 18.27 1.85 -21.30
C SER A 109 18.02 3.27 -21.81
N ALA A 110 17.80 4.25 -20.93
CA ALA A 110 17.63 5.65 -21.33
C ALA A 110 18.87 6.24 -22.02
N SER A 111 20.08 5.91 -21.55
CA SER A 111 21.32 6.34 -22.22
C SER A 111 21.54 5.64 -23.56
N ASN A 112 21.18 4.36 -23.67
CA ASN A 112 21.29 3.60 -24.92
C ASN A 112 20.37 4.17 -26.02
N GLU A 113 19.20 4.67 -25.64
CA GLU A 113 18.25 5.29 -26.57
C GLU A 113 18.79 6.63 -27.14
N GLN A 114 19.50 7.42 -26.31
CA GLN A 114 20.20 8.62 -26.78
C GLN A 114 21.36 8.28 -27.73
N GLN A 115 22.09 7.21 -27.44
CA GLN A 115 23.22 6.78 -28.25
C GLN A 115 22.75 6.28 -29.63
N THR A 116 21.67 5.50 -29.68
CA THR A 116 21.05 5.10 -30.95
C THR A 116 20.51 6.29 -31.74
N PHE A 117 19.96 7.32 -31.09
CA PHE A 117 19.53 8.53 -31.82
C PHE A 117 20.72 9.30 -32.43
N SER A 118 21.84 9.38 -31.71
CA SER A 118 23.07 10.02 -32.20
C SER A 118 23.71 9.24 -33.35
N ASP A 119 23.80 7.91 -33.23
CA ASP A 119 24.33 7.02 -34.27
C ASP A 119 23.46 7.04 -35.53
N ASN A 120 22.14 7.04 -35.38
CA ASN A 120 21.21 7.17 -36.50
C ASN A 120 21.33 8.54 -37.19
N ASN A 121 21.56 9.63 -36.45
CA ASN A 121 21.81 10.96 -37.03
C ASN A 121 23.15 11.02 -37.77
N PHE A 122 24.22 10.46 -37.19
CA PHE A 122 25.53 10.40 -37.84
C PHE A 122 25.47 9.58 -39.13
N ASN A 123 24.85 8.40 -39.11
CA ASN A 123 24.66 7.57 -40.31
C ASN A 123 23.85 8.32 -41.39
N LYS A 124 22.78 9.01 -41.00
CA LYS A 124 21.97 9.83 -41.92
C LYS A 124 22.76 10.98 -42.57
N ASN A 125 23.69 11.59 -41.84
CA ASN A 125 24.53 12.68 -42.36
C ASN A 125 25.68 12.18 -43.23
N ASN A 126 26.22 10.99 -42.95
CA ASN A 126 27.27 10.36 -43.77
C ASN A 126 26.72 9.70 -45.03
N CYS A 127 25.47 9.23 -45.03
CA CYS A 127 24.78 8.74 -46.22
C CYS A 127 24.42 9.88 -47.21
N LYS A 128 24.61 11.15 -46.81
CA LYS A 128 24.50 12.33 -47.66
C LYS A 128 25.82 12.76 -48.32
N ILE A 129 26.94 12.09 -48.05
CA ILE A 129 28.27 12.37 -48.61
C ILE A 129 28.69 11.17 -49.49
N PHE A 130 27.88 10.84 -50.49
CA PHE A 130 28.27 9.89 -51.54
C PHE A 130 27.63 10.16 -52.91
N ILE A 131 27.18 11.40 -53.12
CA ILE A 131 26.78 11.97 -54.42
C ILE A 131 27.46 13.33 -54.51
#